data_AF-A0A9W8M341-F1
#
_entry.id   AF-A0A9W8M341-F1
#
_cell.length_a   1.000
_cell.length_b   1.000
_cell.length_c   1.000
_cell.angle_alpha   90.00
_cell.angle_beta   90.00
_cell.angle_gamma   90.00
#
_symmetry.space_group_name_H-M   'P 1'
#
loop_
_entity.id
_entity.type
_entity.pdbx_description
1 polymer ?
#
loop_
_entity_poly.entity_id
_entity_poly.type
_entity_poly.pdbx_seq_one_letter_code
_entity_poly.pdbx_strand_id
1 'polypeptide(L)'
;MAVDLSLNNVLKDLCQLFPRGLKNSKQRDEISVLRELHAALGTAKCKAGKLQRLVCGVTVKVNDTHESTQFVLEAELDSYNRWSKTHGLTGTTHEHRVHRRMVSGPVRIPLHELRSNQEAATAVTSTMLVYVFILVLTGVLHRDISEENILAIRDKASKLLGVLIDYDNTVPRNDERNKENPGHIGTEPFMSITDVEGLDMQRTAVDDWESALVLILVLVADSSHRDELCEKLFKVELGGVVKLRKEIFA
;
A
#
# COMPACT_ATOMS: atom_id res chain seq x y z
N MET A 1 1.65 31.55 -11.12
CA MET A 1 2.37 31.23 -9.87
C MET A 1 2.74 29.76 -9.90
N ALA A 2 4.02 29.43 -9.96
CA ALA A 2 4.48 28.06 -9.76
C ALA A 2 4.37 27.75 -8.27
N VAL A 3 3.56 26.77 -7.89
CA VAL A 3 3.52 26.27 -6.52
C VAL A 3 4.87 25.60 -6.25
N ASP A 4 5.60 26.09 -5.26
CA ASP A 4 6.82 25.46 -4.79
C ASP A 4 6.47 24.12 -4.12
N LEU A 5 6.67 23.02 -4.86
CA LEU A 5 6.40 21.66 -4.39
C LEU A 5 7.45 21.14 -3.41
N SER A 6 8.41 21.97 -2.98
CA SER A 6 9.54 21.55 -2.14
C SER A 6 9.19 21.30 -0.65
N LEU A 7 8.00 21.72 -0.19
CA LEU A 7 7.60 21.63 1.22
C LEU A 7 6.43 20.67 1.53
N ASN A 8 5.85 20.01 0.52
CA ASN A 8 4.70 19.14 0.74
C ASN A 8 5.12 17.73 1.16
N ASN A 9 5.62 17.55 2.37
CA ASN A 9 5.94 16.23 2.91
C ASN A 9 4.77 15.66 3.75
N VAL A 10 4.60 14.35 3.73
CA VAL A 10 3.63 13.59 4.52
C VAL A 10 4.37 12.84 5.62
N LEU A 11 3.95 13.03 6.86
CA LEU A 11 4.44 12.26 8.00
C LEU A 11 3.47 11.10 8.27
N LYS A 12 3.92 9.85 8.04
CA LYS A 12 3.22 8.63 8.47
C LYS A 12 3.76 8.21 9.83
N ASP A 13 2.88 8.10 10.82
CA ASP A 13 3.18 7.67 12.20
C ASP A 13 2.39 6.37 12.47
N LEU A 14 3.10 5.25 12.55
CA LEU A 14 2.52 3.92 12.76
C LEU A 14 2.94 3.37 14.12
N CYS A 15 1.98 2.85 14.89
CA CYS A 15 2.26 2.10 16.11
C CYS A 15 1.73 0.67 15.98
N GLN A 16 2.60 -0.32 16.21
CA GLN A 16 2.26 -1.74 16.17
C GLN A 16 2.53 -2.42 17.53
N LEU A 17 1.52 -3.14 18.04
CA LEU A 17 1.62 -3.93 19.29
C LEU A 17 1.95 -5.40 18.99
N PHE A 18 2.89 -5.99 19.74
CA PHE A 18 3.27 -7.40 19.61
C PHE A 18 2.97 -8.22 20.88
N PRO A 19 2.38 -9.43 20.73
CA PRO A 19 2.16 -10.34 21.85
C PRO A 19 3.46 -10.86 22.47
N ARG A 20 3.40 -11.14 23.78
CA ARG A 20 4.44 -11.82 24.56
C ARG A 20 4.83 -13.17 23.93
N GLY A 21 6.13 -13.40 23.72
CA GLY A 21 6.68 -14.71 23.31
C GLY A 21 6.75 -15.02 21.81
N LEU A 22 6.22 -14.16 20.93
CA LEU A 22 6.52 -14.27 19.50
C LEU A 22 7.97 -13.82 19.29
N LYS A 23 8.84 -14.78 18.90
CA LYS A 23 10.19 -14.44 18.43
C LYS A 23 10.04 -13.37 17.36
N ASN A 24 10.84 -12.31 17.45
CA ASN A 24 11.00 -11.29 16.41
C ASN A 24 11.28 -11.99 15.08
N SER A 25 10.25 -12.41 14.35
CA SER A 25 10.38 -12.62 12.93
C SER A 25 10.85 -11.27 12.42
N LYS A 26 11.85 -11.26 11.54
CA LYS A 26 12.27 -10.04 10.85
C LYS A 26 11.11 -9.62 9.96
N GLN A 27 10.05 -9.08 10.54
CA GLN A 27 8.95 -8.49 9.80
C GLN A 27 9.55 -7.27 9.13
N ARG A 28 9.75 -7.41 7.81
CA ARG A 28 10.25 -6.35 6.96
C ARG A 28 9.27 -5.19 7.06
N ASP A 29 9.73 -4.03 7.51
CA ASP A 29 8.89 -2.83 7.63
C ASP A 29 8.89 -2.03 6.32
N GLU A 30 7.84 -1.23 6.10
CA GLU A 30 7.67 -0.38 4.92
C GLU A 30 8.92 0.49 4.64
N ILE A 31 9.55 1.04 5.68
CA ILE A 31 10.75 1.89 5.53
C ILE A 31 11.89 1.09 4.91
N SER A 32 12.11 -0.14 5.37
CA SER A 32 13.13 -1.05 4.85
C SER A 32 12.82 -1.46 3.42
N VAL A 33 11.56 -1.80 3.13
CA VAL A 33 11.10 -2.12 1.76
C VAL A 33 11.38 -0.94 0.83
N LEU A 34 10.94 0.27 1.19
CA LEU A 34 11.14 1.47 0.37
C LEU A 34 12.63 1.73 0.11
N ARG A 35 13.51 1.58 1.13
CA ARG A 35 14.97 1.72 0.94
C ARG A 35 15.52 0.72 -0.08
N GLU A 36 15.09 -0.54 0.00
CA GLU A 36 15.50 -1.58 -0.94
C GLU A 36 14.99 -1.31 -2.36
N LEU A 37 13.74 -0.86 -2.50
CA LEU A 37 13.17 -0.47 -3.79
C LEU A 37 13.95 0.71 -4.40
N HIS A 38 14.26 1.74 -3.61
CA HIS A 38 15.06 2.89 -4.08
C HIS A 38 16.48 2.48 -4.47
N ALA A 39 17.12 1.59 -3.72
CA ALA A 39 18.45 1.07 -4.06
C ALA A 39 18.42 0.29 -5.38
N ALA A 40 17.45 -0.60 -5.57
CA ALA A 40 17.28 -1.40 -6.79
C ALA A 40 16.90 -0.55 -8.01
N LEU A 41 16.09 0.49 -7.85
CA LEU A 41 15.68 1.36 -8.95
C LEU A 41 16.73 2.41 -9.31
N GLY A 42 17.52 2.87 -8.34
CA GLY A 42 18.62 3.80 -8.55
C GLY A 42 19.72 3.21 -9.43
N THR A 43 20.03 1.92 -9.28
CA THR A 43 20.98 1.20 -10.13
C THR A 43 20.45 0.99 -11.55
N ALA A 44 19.14 0.85 -11.72
CA ALA A 44 18.48 0.62 -13.01
C ALA A 44 18.30 1.89 -13.88
N LYS A 45 18.73 3.08 -13.43
CA LYS A 45 18.43 4.39 -14.07
C LYS A 45 16.94 4.59 -14.38
N CYS A 46 16.05 3.95 -13.63
CA CYS A 46 14.61 4.13 -13.78
C CYS A 46 14.24 5.55 -13.33
N LYS A 47 13.32 6.19 -14.07
CA LYS A 47 12.93 7.59 -13.87
C LYS A 47 12.50 7.83 -12.41
N ALA A 48 13.35 8.52 -11.65
CA ALA A 48 13.05 9.04 -10.33
C ALA A 48 11.76 9.88 -10.40
N GLY A 49 10.81 9.60 -9.51
CA GLY A 49 9.50 10.27 -9.44
C GLY A 49 8.28 9.35 -9.58
N LYS A 50 8.48 8.07 -9.91
CA LYS A 50 7.39 7.08 -10.03
C LYS A 50 7.19 6.18 -8.80
N LEU A 51 8.10 6.23 -7.82
CA LEU A 51 7.99 5.53 -6.54
C LEU A 51 7.67 6.54 -5.44
N GLN A 52 7.07 6.07 -4.34
CA GLN A 52 7.03 6.85 -3.09
C GLN A 52 8.44 7.29 -2.68
N ARG A 53 8.69 8.60 -2.61
CA ARG A 53 9.97 9.12 -2.12
C ARG A 53 9.98 9.01 -0.61
N LEU A 54 10.93 8.28 -0.07
CA LEU A 54 11.25 8.29 1.35
C LEU A 54 12.26 9.43 1.59
N VAL A 55 11.89 10.43 2.38
CA VAL A 55 12.80 11.51 2.79
C VAL A 55 13.63 11.03 3.97
N CYS A 56 12.97 10.57 5.03
CA CYS A 56 13.58 9.93 6.18
C CYS A 56 12.59 8.96 6.82
N GLY A 57 13.10 8.03 7.61
CA GLY A 57 12.25 7.10 8.35
C GLY A 57 13.02 6.32 9.40
N VAL A 58 12.36 6.07 10.53
CA VAL A 58 12.91 5.32 11.65
C VAL A 58 11.87 4.34 12.20
N THR A 59 12.36 3.17 12.60
CA THR A 59 11.61 2.18 13.38
C THR A 59 12.20 2.14 14.78
N VAL A 60 11.39 2.42 15.79
CA VAL A 60 11.75 2.44 17.21
C VAL A 60 11.04 1.29 17.90
N LYS A 61 11.80 0.44 18.59
CA LYS A 61 11.24 -0.59 19.46
C LYS A 61 11.24 -0.06 20.89
N VAL A 62 10.06 0.10 21.46
CA VAL A 62 9.87 0.51 22.85
C VAL A 62 9.64 -0.76 23.67
N ASN A 63 10.57 -1.04 24.58
CA ASN A 63 10.45 -2.07 25.59
C ASN A 63 10.02 -1.38 26.90
N ASP A 64 9.07 -1.96 27.62
CA ASP A 64 8.42 -1.39 28.81
C ASP A 64 9.31 -1.07 30.03
N THR A 65 10.64 -0.98 29.90
CA THR A 65 11.53 -0.76 31.04
C THR A 65 12.18 0.60 31.16
N HIS A 66 12.42 1.38 30.09
CA HIS A 66 12.87 2.77 30.23
C HIS A 66 12.64 3.54 28.92
N GLU A 67 11.74 4.52 28.94
CA GLU A 67 11.48 5.42 27.82
C GLU A 67 12.54 6.52 27.73
N SER A 68 13.26 6.59 26.63
CA SER A 68 13.78 7.87 26.13
C SER A 68 14.24 7.73 24.67
N THR A 69 13.35 8.09 23.74
CA THR A 69 13.78 8.56 22.43
C THR A 69 12.89 9.71 22.01
N GLN A 70 13.28 10.92 22.40
CA GLN A 70 12.84 12.14 21.73
C GLN A 70 13.51 12.16 20.35
N PHE A 71 12.74 11.88 19.30
CA PHE A 71 13.14 12.26 17.96
C PHE A 71 12.82 13.74 17.77
N VAL A 72 13.87 14.55 17.65
CA VAL A 72 13.77 15.94 17.21
C VAL A 72 13.59 15.90 15.70
N LEU A 73 12.38 16.20 15.23
CA LEU A 73 12.22 16.61 13.83
C LEU A 73 12.89 17.99 13.70
N GLU A 74 13.80 18.16 12.74
CA GLU A 74 14.49 19.43 12.51
C GLU A 74 13.55 20.55 12.01
N ALA A 75 12.30 20.21 11.67
CA ALA A 75 11.28 21.14 11.21
C ALA A 75 10.02 21.07 12.09
N GLU A 76 9.31 22.19 12.21
CA GLU A 76 8.04 22.26 12.95
C GLU A 76 7.01 21.29 12.36
N LEU A 77 6.38 20.49 13.24
CA LEU A 77 5.37 19.48 12.89
C LEU A 77 4.17 20.07 12.12
N ASP A 78 3.86 21.34 12.34
CA ASP A 78 2.76 22.08 11.70
C ASP A 78 2.96 22.27 10.18
N SER A 79 4.18 22.05 9.68
CA SER A 79 4.49 22.09 8.25
C SER A 79 4.16 20.79 7.50
N TYR A 80 3.73 19.73 8.20
CA TYR A 80 3.46 18.41 7.62
C TYR A 80 1.98 18.06 7.64
N ASN A 81 1.52 17.37 6.60
CA ASN A 81 0.26 16.63 6.67
C ASN A 81 0.50 15.33 7.46
N ARG A 82 -0.11 15.21 8.64
CA ARG A 82 0.05 14.06 9.54
C ARG A 82 -0.95 12.95 9.23
N TRP A 83 -0.45 11.74 9.06
CA TRP A 83 -1.26 10.52 8.98
C TRP A 83 -0.84 9.53 10.06
N SER A 84 -1.74 9.19 10.97
CA SER A 84 -1.47 8.24 12.05
C SER A 84 -2.35 6.99 11.94
N LYS A 85 -1.76 5.80 12.02
CA LYS A 85 -2.48 4.52 11.99
C LYS A 85 -1.96 3.61 13.12
N THR A 86 -2.87 3.03 13.90
CA THR A 86 -2.50 2.08 14.97
C THR A 86 -2.89 0.68 14.53
N HIS A 87 -1.95 -0.27 14.63
CA HIS A 87 -2.16 -1.68 14.29
C HIS A 87 -1.81 -2.57 15.49
N GLY A 88 -2.46 -3.74 15.60
CA GLY A 88 -2.17 -4.73 16.62
C GLY A 88 -3.39 -5.15 17.44
N LEU A 89 -3.25 -6.26 18.16
CA LEU A 89 -4.32 -6.86 18.97
C LEU A 89 -4.70 -5.92 20.14
N THR A 90 -6.00 -5.66 20.33
CA THR A 90 -6.50 -5.07 21.57
C THR A 90 -6.54 -6.15 22.66
N GLY A 91 -5.57 -6.13 23.56
CA GLY A 91 -5.40 -7.14 24.61
C GLY A 91 -4.49 -6.64 25.74
N THR A 92 -4.62 -7.21 26.93
CA THR A 92 -4.02 -6.69 28.17
C THR A 92 -2.56 -7.15 28.42
N THR A 93 -1.91 -7.85 27.47
CA THR A 93 -0.57 -8.43 27.67
C THR A 93 0.35 -8.20 26.46
N HIS A 94 0.78 -6.96 26.25
CA HIS A 94 1.79 -6.58 25.25
C HIS A 94 3.11 -6.25 25.94
N GLU A 95 4.25 -6.78 25.46
CA GLU A 95 5.58 -6.49 26.02
C GLU A 95 6.38 -5.46 25.22
N HIS A 96 6.04 -5.28 23.93
CA HIS A 96 6.82 -4.45 23.01
C HIS A 96 5.92 -3.65 22.08
N ARG A 97 6.17 -2.34 22.01
CA ARG A 97 5.56 -1.43 21.04
C ARG A 97 6.58 -1.10 19.97
N VAL A 98 6.20 -1.22 18.70
CA VAL A 98 7.04 -0.76 17.59
C VAL A 98 6.41 0.49 17.02
N HIS A 99 7.11 1.60 17.14
CA HIS A 99 6.74 2.88 16.54
C HIS A 99 7.54 3.10 15.27
N ARG A 100 6.87 3.29 14.13
CA ARG A 100 7.51 3.67 12.87
C ARG A 100 7.08 5.07 12.50
N ARG A 101 8.04 5.92 12.18
CA ARG A 101 7.80 7.26 11.68
C ARG A 101 8.54 7.43 10.38
N MET A 102 7.83 7.83 9.34
CA MET A 102 8.45 8.17 8.07
C MET A 102 7.90 9.44 7.47
N VAL A 103 8.79 10.19 6.84
CA VAL A 103 8.47 11.36 6.04
C VAL A 103 8.62 10.98 4.58
N SER A 104 7.54 11.12 3.81
CA SER A 104 7.53 10.87 2.38
C SER A 104 7.06 12.09 1.61
N GLY A 105 7.34 12.17 0.30
CA GLY A 105 6.88 13.32 -0.48
C GLY A 105 6.92 13.13 -2.00
N PRO A 106 6.44 14.13 -2.77
CA PRO A 106 5.54 15.21 -2.30
C PRO A 106 4.13 14.66 -1.97
N VAL A 107 3.28 15.46 -1.29
CA VAL A 107 1.83 15.23 -1.16
C VAL A 107 1.24 15.02 -2.54
N ARG A 108 0.35 14.03 -2.63
CA ARG A 108 -0.25 13.54 -3.88
C ARG A 108 -1.76 13.63 -3.78
N ILE A 109 -2.43 13.49 -4.91
CA ILE A 109 -3.88 13.62 -5.03
C ILE A 109 -4.50 12.23 -4.85
N PRO A 110 -5.38 12.01 -3.85
CA PRO A 110 -6.17 10.78 -3.74
C PRO A 110 -6.99 10.52 -5.02
N LEU A 111 -7.28 9.25 -5.35
CA LEU A 111 -8.00 8.94 -6.60
C LEU A 111 -9.40 9.57 -6.65
N HIS A 112 -10.12 9.62 -5.53
CA HIS A 112 -11.46 10.21 -5.44
C HIS A 112 -11.47 11.74 -5.62
N GLU A 113 -10.33 12.41 -5.52
CA GLU A 113 -10.19 13.86 -5.76
C GLU A 113 -9.82 14.19 -7.23
N LEU A 114 -9.63 13.18 -8.07
CA LEU A 114 -9.36 13.38 -9.50
C LEU A 114 -10.60 13.85 -10.25
N ARG A 115 -10.39 14.46 -11.43
CA ARG A 115 -11.47 15.15 -12.16
C ARG A 115 -12.51 14.20 -12.73
N SER A 116 -12.13 12.94 -12.93
CA SER A 116 -13.01 11.92 -13.47
C SER A 116 -12.50 10.52 -13.11
N ASN A 117 -13.40 9.54 -13.14
CA ASN A 117 -13.04 8.14 -12.99
C ASN A 117 -12.08 7.66 -14.08
N GLN A 118 -12.11 8.27 -15.27
CA GLN A 118 -11.15 7.97 -16.33
C GLN A 118 -9.73 8.44 -15.96
N GLU A 119 -9.59 9.59 -15.29
CA GLU A 119 -8.31 10.00 -14.72
C GLU A 119 -7.86 9.01 -13.64
N ALA A 120 -8.75 8.59 -12.74
CA ALA A 120 -8.43 7.61 -11.72
C ALA A 120 -7.95 6.26 -12.33
N ALA A 121 -8.68 5.72 -13.31
CA ALA A 121 -8.29 4.51 -14.03
C ALA A 121 -6.95 4.65 -14.77
N THR A 122 -6.66 5.85 -15.31
CA THR A 122 -5.36 6.18 -15.92
C THR A 122 -4.24 6.15 -14.87
N ALA A 123 -4.48 6.71 -13.68
CA ALA A 123 -3.53 6.68 -12.57
C ALA A 123 -3.26 5.23 -12.12
N VAL A 124 -4.29 4.40 -11.95
CA VAL A 124 -4.14 2.97 -11.62
C VAL A 124 -3.31 2.25 -12.69
N THR A 125 -3.65 2.41 -13.97
CA THR A 125 -2.92 1.77 -15.09
C THR A 125 -1.44 2.17 -15.08
N SER A 126 -1.16 3.47 -14.92
CA SER A 126 0.23 3.95 -14.87
C SER A 126 0.98 3.46 -13.63
N THR A 127 0.30 3.24 -12.50
CA THR A 127 0.86 2.64 -11.29
C THR A 127 1.24 1.19 -11.54
N MET A 128 0.36 0.41 -12.17
CA MET A 128 0.63 -0.99 -12.47
C MET A 128 1.78 -1.18 -13.46
N LEU A 129 1.97 -0.25 -14.41
CA LEU A 129 3.15 -0.23 -15.26
C LEU A 129 4.45 -0.05 -14.45
N VAL A 130 4.43 0.75 -13.39
CA VAL A 130 5.59 0.91 -12.49
C VAL A 130 5.76 -0.32 -11.61
N TYR A 131 4.67 -0.89 -11.13
CA TYR A 131 4.67 -2.11 -10.34
C TYR A 131 5.33 -3.28 -11.08
N VAL A 132 5.14 -3.42 -12.39
CA VAL A 132 5.87 -4.42 -13.21
C VAL A 132 7.39 -4.25 -13.08
N PHE A 133 7.90 -3.01 -13.11
CA PHE A 133 9.34 -2.78 -12.92
C PHE A 133 9.79 -3.13 -11.49
N ILE A 134 9.00 -2.78 -10.48
CA ILE A 134 9.27 -3.15 -9.08
C ILE A 134 9.36 -4.67 -8.95
N LEU A 135 8.38 -5.39 -9.50
CA LEU A 135 8.31 -6.83 -9.47
C LEU A 135 9.51 -7.48 -10.16
N VAL A 136 9.87 -7.03 -11.37
CA VAL A 136 11.01 -7.58 -12.12
C VAL A 136 12.34 -7.35 -11.40
N LEU A 137 12.53 -6.16 -10.82
CA LEU A 137 13.81 -5.79 -10.22
C LEU A 137 13.99 -6.33 -8.79
N THR A 138 12.90 -6.50 -8.05
CA THR A 138 12.96 -6.78 -6.60
C THR A 138 12.22 -8.03 -6.18
N GLY A 139 11.35 -8.56 -7.05
CA GLY A 139 10.51 -9.71 -6.73
C GLY A 139 9.51 -9.44 -5.60
N VAL A 140 9.18 -8.17 -5.30
CA VAL A 140 8.26 -7.82 -4.21
C VAL A 140 6.81 -7.77 -4.72
N LEU A 141 5.91 -8.45 -4.01
CA LEU A 141 4.46 -8.37 -4.16
C LEU A 141 3.90 -7.31 -3.20
N HIS A 142 2.87 -6.56 -3.62
CA HIS A 142 2.26 -5.52 -2.79
C HIS A 142 1.24 -6.07 -1.79
N ARG A 143 0.33 -6.92 -2.28
CA ARG A 143 -0.78 -7.58 -1.57
C ARG A 143 -1.87 -6.66 -1.02
N ASP A 144 -1.89 -5.40 -1.44
CA ASP A 144 -2.92 -4.45 -0.99
C ASP A 144 -3.11 -3.34 -2.03
N ILE A 145 -3.46 -3.73 -3.25
CA ILE A 145 -3.80 -2.78 -4.31
C ILE A 145 -5.24 -2.32 -4.09
N SER A 146 -5.42 -1.03 -3.81
CA SER A 146 -6.72 -0.44 -3.49
C SER A 146 -6.76 1.04 -3.87
N GLU A 147 -7.95 1.65 -3.80
CA GLU A 147 -8.14 3.08 -4.07
C GLU A 147 -7.29 3.96 -3.14
N GLU A 148 -7.15 3.57 -1.88
CA GLU A 148 -6.42 4.33 -0.84
C GLU A 148 -4.89 4.19 -0.97
N ASN A 149 -4.42 3.10 -1.57
CA ASN A 149 -2.99 2.82 -1.70
C ASN A 149 -2.39 3.32 -3.03
N ILE A 150 -3.19 4.00 -3.86
CA ILE A 150 -2.73 4.63 -5.10
C ILE A 150 -3.01 6.12 -5.03
N LEU A 151 -1.95 6.92 -5.13
CA LEU A 151 -2.08 8.37 -5.21
C LEU A 151 -1.62 8.88 -6.58
N ALA A 152 -2.19 9.98 -7.03
CA ALA A 152 -1.85 10.58 -8.32
C ALA A 152 -0.96 11.81 -8.17
N ILE A 153 -0.06 11.98 -9.14
CA ILE A 153 0.74 13.18 -9.34
C ILE A 153 0.59 13.65 -10.79
N ARG A 154 0.73 14.95 -11.02
CA ARG A 154 0.92 15.49 -12.36
C ARG A 154 2.39 15.83 -12.54
N ASP A 155 2.99 15.32 -13.60
CA ASP A 155 4.36 15.68 -13.94
C ASP A 155 4.45 17.11 -14.51
N LYS A 156 5.68 17.56 -14.83
CA LYS A 156 5.92 18.89 -15.40
C LYS A 156 5.20 19.13 -16.74
N ALA A 157 4.84 18.06 -17.45
CA ALA A 157 4.08 18.12 -18.70
C ALA A 157 2.57 17.98 -18.47
N SER A 158 2.10 18.11 -17.22
CA SER A 158 0.71 17.88 -16.81
C SER A 158 0.19 16.46 -17.04
N LYS A 159 1.09 15.49 -17.29
CA LYS A 159 0.70 14.09 -17.45
C LYS A 159 0.37 13.50 -16.09
N LEU A 160 -0.80 12.87 -16.00
CA LEU A 160 -1.23 12.15 -14.81
C LEU A 160 -0.43 10.84 -14.67
N LEU A 161 0.14 10.63 -13.49
CA LEU A 161 0.86 9.42 -13.11
C LEU A 161 0.36 8.98 -11.74
N GLY A 162 0.11 7.69 -11.58
CA GLY A 162 -0.17 7.11 -10.29
C GLY A 162 1.11 6.62 -9.61
N VAL A 163 1.05 6.56 -8.29
CA VAL A 163 2.13 6.11 -7.42
C VAL A 163 1.55 5.22 -6.32
N LEU A 164 2.10 4.02 -6.24
CA LEU A 164 1.78 3.05 -5.20
C LEU A 164 2.42 3.47 -3.87
N ILE A 165 1.65 3.34 -2.79
CA ILE A 165 2.04 3.63 -1.40
C ILE A 165 1.58 2.48 -0.49
N ASP A 166 1.93 2.57 0.79
CA ASP A 166 1.56 1.62 1.85
C ASP A 166 2.14 0.21 1.65
N TYR A 167 3.47 0.12 1.74
CA TYR A 167 4.21 -1.12 1.52
C TYR A 167 4.25 -2.07 2.74
N ASP A 168 3.44 -1.81 3.79
CA ASP A 168 3.45 -2.59 5.03
C ASP A 168 3.02 -4.05 4.84
N ASN A 169 2.18 -4.33 3.83
CA ASN A 169 1.71 -5.68 3.50
C ASN A 169 2.63 -6.44 2.54
N THR A 170 3.74 -5.84 2.10
CA THR A 170 4.56 -6.41 1.04
C THR A 170 5.44 -7.59 1.48
N VAL A 171 5.72 -8.46 0.51
CA VAL A 171 6.48 -9.69 0.73
C VAL A 171 7.28 -10.05 -0.52
N PRO A 172 8.50 -10.61 -0.39
CA PRO A 172 9.19 -11.22 -1.51
C PRO A 172 8.36 -12.37 -2.11
N ARG A 173 8.36 -12.53 -3.44
CA ARG A 173 7.60 -13.58 -4.15
C ARG A 173 7.94 -15.00 -3.70
N ASN A 174 9.17 -15.22 -3.24
CA ASN A 174 9.64 -16.52 -2.77
C ASN A 174 9.57 -16.69 -1.24
N ASP A 175 8.91 -15.76 -0.54
CA ASP A 175 8.75 -15.83 0.91
C ASP A 175 7.72 -16.91 1.30
N GLU A 176 8.01 -17.68 2.34
CA GLU A 176 7.11 -18.74 2.83
C GLU A 176 5.78 -18.16 3.33
N ARG A 177 5.77 -16.90 3.78
CA ARG A 177 4.57 -16.14 4.15
C ARG A 177 3.60 -15.93 2.99
N ASN A 178 4.00 -16.20 1.74
CA ASN A 178 3.09 -16.19 0.59
C ASN A 178 2.19 -17.42 0.53
N LYS A 179 2.49 -18.47 1.29
CA LYS A 179 1.69 -19.69 1.40
C LYS A 179 0.81 -19.70 2.64
N GLU A 180 1.26 -19.02 3.70
CA GLU A 180 0.49 -18.91 4.93
C GLU A 180 -0.87 -18.26 4.62
N ASN A 181 -1.97 -18.91 5.02
CA ASN A 181 -3.32 -18.37 4.90
C ASN A 181 -3.42 -17.13 5.78
N PRO A 182 -3.23 -15.92 5.24
CA PRO A 182 -2.74 -14.84 6.07
C PRO A 182 -3.88 -14.11 6.80
N GLY A 183 -5.12 -14.60 6.67
CA GLY A 183 -6.33 -13.96 7.16
C GLY A 183 -6.57 -12.66 6.40
N HIS A 184 -7.48 -12.68 5.40
CA HIS A 184 -8.01 -11.50 4.70
C HIS A 184 -7.01 -10.34 4.57
N ILE A 185 -5.85 -10.58 3.94
CA ILE A 185 -4.89 -9.50 3.67
C ILE A 185 -5.32 -8.76 2.41
N GLY A 186 -5.37 -7.45 2.53
CA GLY A 186 -5.77 -6.53 1.47
C GLY A 186 -7.02 -5.74 1.87
N THR A 187 -7.49 -4.90 0.96
CA THR A 187 -8.65 -4.05 1.16
C THR A 187 -9.85 -4.62 0.42
N GLU A 188 -10.94 -4.95 1.12
CA GLU A 188 -12.22 -5.26 0.47
C GLU A 188 -12.77 -4.01 -0.27
N PRO A 189 -13.34 -4.16 -1.48
CA PRO A 189 -13.64 -5.40 -2.21
C PRO A 189 -12.52 -5.84 -3.18
N PHE A 190 -11.36 -5.20 -3.12
CA PHE A 190 -10.29 -5.34 -4.11
C PHE A 190 -9.40 -6.56 -3.91
N MET A 191 -9.52 -7.29 -2.80
CA MET A 191 -8.71 -8.49 -2.54
C MET A 191 -8.77 -9.52 -3.69
N SER A 192 -7.68 -10.25 -3.90
CA SER A 192 -7.62 -11.33 -4.91
C SER A 192 -8.59 -12.45 -4.56
N ILE A 193 -8.92 -13.30 -5.54
CA ILE A 193 -9.76 -14.48 -5.30
C ILE A 193 -9.13 -15.36 -4.22
N THR A 194 -7.82 -15.56 -4.32
CA THR A 194 -7.04 -16.37 -3.37
C THR A 194 -7.20 -15.87 -1.94
N ASP A 195 -7.18 -14.56 -1.75
CA ASP A 195 -7.29 -13.92 -0.44
C ASP A 195 -8.72 -13.90 0.10
N VAL A 196 -9.71 -13.65 -0.76
CA VAL A 196 -11.14 -13.68 -0.40
C VAL A 196 -11.59 -15.09 0.02
N GLU A 197 -11.18 -16.10 -0.73
CA GLU A 197 -11.57 -17.50 -0.51
C GLU A 197 -10.66 -18.22 0.51
N GLY A 198 -9.62 -17.55 0.99
CA GLY A 198 -8.65 -18.13 1.93
C GLY A 198 -7.95 -19.38 1.38
N LEU A 199 -7.69 -19.43 0.07
CA LEU A 199 -7.09 -20.59 -0.58
C LEU A 199 -5.64 -20.78 -0.12
N ASP A 200 -5.26 -22.03 0.13
CA ASP A 200 -3.89 -22.44 0.44
C ASP A 200 -3.04 -22.50 -0.83
N MET A 201 -2.84 -21.34 -1.45
CA MET A 201 -2.02 -21.18 -2.66
C MET A 201 -0.98 -20.09 -2.45
N GLN A 202 0.16 -20.27 -3.11
CA GLN A 202 1.22 -19.26 -3.11
C GLN A 202 0.72 -18.02 -3.85
N ARG A 203 0.72 -16.87 -3.16
CA ARG A 203 0.41 -15.58 -3.79
C ARG A 203 1.46 -15.22 -4.83
N THR A 204 1.00 -14.64 -5.93
CA THR A 204 1.80 -14.24 -7.07
C THR A 204 1.44 -12.81 -7.50
N ALA A 205 2.11 -12.32 -8.54
CA ALA A 205 1.75 -11.04 -9.13
C ALA A 205 0.33 -11.05 -9.74
N VAL A 206 -0.23 -12.21 -10.04
CA VAL A 206 -1.62 -12.33 -10.55
C VAL A 206 -2.60 -11.78 -9.51
N ASP A 207 -2.36 -12.02 -8.22
CA ASP A 207 -3.22 -11.53 -7.14
C ASP A 207 -3.26 -9.99 -7.05
N ASP A 208 -2.10 -9.34 -7.21
CA ASP A 208 -2.02 -7.87 -7.30
C ASP A 208 -2.71 -7.33 -8.57
N TRP A 209 -2.63 -8.06 -9.69
CA TRP A 209 -3.30 -7.70 -10.94
C TRP A 209 -4.82 -7.91 -10.88
N GLU A 210 -5.31 -8.99 -10.26
CA GLU A 210 -6.73 -9.19 -9.99
C GLU A 210 -7.30 -8.01 -9.21
N SER A 211 -6.59 -7.59 -8.16
CA SER A 211 -6.97 -6.45 -7.34
C SER A 211 -7.04 -5.15 -8.14
N ALA A 212 -6.04 -4.90 -8.99
CA ALA A 212 -6.04 -3.75 -9.89
C ALA A 212 -7.18 -3.77 -10.92
N LEU A 213 -7.51 -4.95 -11.48
CA LEU A 213 -8.60 -5.11 -12.43
C LEU A 213 -9.96 -4.83 -11.77
N VAL A 214 -10.18 -5.37 -10.57
CA VAL A 214 -11.40 -5.09 -9.78
C VAL A 214 -11.51 -3.59 -9.50
N LEU A 215 -10.42 -2.94 -9.09
CA LEU A 215 -10.39 -1.48 -8.88
C LEU A 215 -10.73 -0.71 -10.16
N ILE A 216 -10.14 -1.07 -11.30
CA ILE A 216 -10.45 -0.41 -12.58
C ILE A 216 -11.93 -0.59 -12.92
N LEU A 217 -12.50 -1.79 -12.78
CA LEU A 217 -13.91 -2.05 -13.02
C LEU A 217 -14.83 -1.18 -12.15
N VAL A 218 -14.52 -1.08 -10.85
CA VAL A 218 -15.26 -0.24 -9.91
C VAL A 218 -15.17 1.24 -10.28
N LEU A 219 -14.01 1.70 -10.74
CA LEU A 219 -13.83 3.09 -11.18
C LEU A 219 -14.61 3.37 -12.46
N VAL A 220 -14.54 2.50 -13.47
CA VAL A 220 -15.17 2.77 -14.78
C VAL A 220 -16.67 2.44 -14.83
N ALA A 221 -17.20 1.72 -13.84
CA ALA A 221 -18.62 1.51 -13.70
C ALA A 221 -19.36 2.84 -13.57
N ASP A 222 -20.51 2.97 -14.23
CA ASP A 222 -21.40 4.11 -14.04
C ASP A 222 -21.78 4.20 -12.55
N SER A 223 -21.89 5.42 -12.02
CA SER A 223 -22.37 5.70 -10.66
C SER A 223 -23.60 4.88 -10.25
N SER A 224 -24.54 4.65 -11.17
CA SER A 224 -25.76 3.86 -10.95
C SER A 224 -25.50 2.37 -10.72
N HIS A 225 -24.39 1.83 -11.24
CA HIS A 225 -24.02 0.42 -11.17
C HIS A 225 -22.82 0.18 -10.26
N ARG A 226 -22.11 1.23 -9.81
CA ARG A 226 -20.95 1.11 -8.92
C ARG A 226 -21.34 0.51 -7.58
N ASP A 227 -22.42 0.98 -6.97
CA ASP A 227 -22.89 0.47 -5.69
C ASP A 227 -23.40 -0.97 -5.82
N GLU A 228 -24.11 -1.30 -6.90
CA GLU A 228 -24.55 -2.67 -7.20
C GLU A 228 -23.36 -3.60 -7.47
N LEU A 229 -22.36 -3.15 -8.22
CA LEU A 229 -21.14 -3.91 -8.49
C LEU A 229 -20.35 -4.13 -7.20
N CYS A 230 -20.18 -3.09 -6.38
CA CYS A 230 -19.56 -3.19 -5.08
C CYS A 230 -20.34 -4.19 -4.22
N GLU A 231 -21.66 -4.06 -4.09
CA GLU A 231 -22.51 -4.97 -3.34
C GLU A 231 -22.38 -6.42 -3.84
N LYS A 232 -22.36 -6.64 -5.16
CA LYS A 232 -22.11 -7.95 -5.76
C LYS A 232 -20.69 -8.45 -5.54
N LEU A 233 -19.69 -7.60 -5.38
CA LEU A 233 -18.34 -8.02 -5.01
C LEU A 233 -18.23 -8.30 -3.50
N PHE A 234 -19.02 -7.60 -2.66
CA PHE A 234 -19.02 -7.70 -1.19
C PHE A 234 -19.88 -8.85 -0.65
N LYS A 235 -20.99 -9.20 -1.30
CA LYS A 235 -22.01 -10.11 -0.72
C LYS A 235 -21.92 -11.57 -1.15
N VAL A 236 -20.90 -11.95 -1.91
CA VAL A 236 -20.90 -13.31 -2.46
C VAL A 236 -20.26 -14.27 -1.47
N GLU A 237 -21.04 -15.28 -1.07
CA GLU A 237 -20.61 -16.40 -0.23
C GLU A 237 -19.34 -17.07 -0.80
N LEU A 238 -18.52 -17.67 0.08
CA LEU A 238 -17.35 -18.48 -0.30
C LEU A 238 -17.71 -19.40 -1.49
N GLY A 239 -17.03 -19.21 -2.63
CA GLY A 239 -17.21 -19.93 -3.88
C GLY A 239 -17.96 -19.18 -4.98
N GLY A 240 -18.75 -18.16 -4.65
CA GLY A 240 -19.47 -17.39 -5.66
C GLY A 240 -18.69 -16.18 -6.19
N VAL A 241 -17.72 -15.62 -5.45
CA VAL A 241 -16.85 -14.53 -5.96
C VAL A 241 -16.09 -15.02 -7.19
N VAL A 242 -15.64 -16.28 -7.15
CA VAL A 242 -15.04 -16.97 -8.31
C VAL A 242 -16.02 -17.05 -9.47
N LYS A 243 -17.28 -17.39 -9.24
CA LYS A 243 -18.29 -17.51 -10.30
C LYS A 243 -18.60 -16.16 -10.93
N LEU A 244 -18.82 -15.13 -10.12
CA LEU A 244 -19.07 -13.77 -10.60
C LEU A 244 -17.85 -13.21 -11.34
N ARG A 245 -16.64 -13.37 -10.80
CA ARG A 245 -15.41 -12.92 -11.49
C ARG A 245 -15.17 -13.71 -12.78
N LYS A 246 -15.46 -15.02 -12.82
CA LYS A 246 -15.46 -15.79 -14.08
C LYS A 246 -16.47 -15.25 -15.08
N GLU A 247 -17.67 -14.85 -14.67
CA GLU A 247 -18.67 -14.24 -15.56
C GLU A 247 -18.25 -12.85 -16.07
N ILE A 248 -17.56 -12.05 -15.24
CA ILE A 248 -17.08 -10.71 -15.60
C ILE A 248 -15.84 -10.76 -16.52
N PHE A 249 -14.97 -11.77 -16.36
CA PHE A 249 -13.68 -11.88 -17.06
C PHE A 249 -13.61 -12.99 -18.13
N ALA A 250 -14.71 -13.71 -18.40
CA ALA A 250 -14.82 -14.65 -19.54
C ALA A 250 -15.18 -13.94 -20.85
#